data_AF-X0VMM9-F1
#
_entry.id   AF-X0VMM9-F1
#
_cell.length_a   1.000
_cell.length_b   1.000
_cell.length_c   1.000
_cell.angle_alpha   90.00
_cell.angle_beta   90.00
_cell.angle_gamma   90.00
#
_symmetry.space_group_name_H-M   'P 1'
#
loop_
_entity.id
_entity.type
_entity.pdbx_description
1 polymer ?
#
loop_
_entity_poly.entity_id
_entity_poly.type
_entity_poly.pdbx_seq_one_letter_code
_entity_poly.pdbx_strand_id
1 'polypeptide(L)' 'MALRVRLAMRTWDRYLRTSGLLVVLSGPSGVGKDAILTELEKICPGVRRCVTTTTRLPRSGEIDGVHYNFVSVATFRHQV' A
#
# COMPACT_ATOMS: atom_id res chain seq x y z
N MET A 1 -19.91 -17.55 -24.86
CA MET A 1 -19.40 -17.27 -23.50
C MET A 1 -18.20 -16.30 -23.45
N ALA A 2 -17.72 -15.74 -24.56
CA ALA A 2 -16.56 -14.81 -24.59
C ALA A 2 -16.93 -13.31 -24.54
N LEU A 3 -18.19 -12.94 -24.81
CA LEU A 3 -18.60 -11.53 -24.88
C LEU A 3 -18.76 -10.86 -23.49
N ARG A 4 -18.99 -11.65 -22.43
CA ARG A 4 -19.32 -11.15 -21.09
C ARG A 4 -18.09 -10.69 -20.29
N VAL A 5 -16.92 -11.25 -20.59
CA VAL A 5 -15.62 -10.82 -19.99
C VAL A 5 -15.17 -9.48 -20.57
N ARG A 6 -15.40 -9.24 -21.87
CA ARG A 6 -14.96 -8.02 -22.57
C ARG A 6 -15.72 -6.76 -22.15
N LEU A 7 -17.00 -6.87 -21.83
CA LEU A 7 -17.80 -5.74 -21.32
C LEU A 7 -17.36 -5.35 -19.90
N ALA A 8 -17.14 -6.34 -19.02
CA ALA A 8 -16.63 -6.10 -17.68
C ALA A 8 -15.30 -5.34 -17.74
N MET A 9 -14.33 -5.79 -18.55
CA MET A 9 -13.05 -5.07 -18.70
C MET A 9 -13.22 -3.60 -19.10
N ARG A 10 -14.16 -3.24 -20.00
CA ARG A 10 -14.40 -1.82 -20.37
C ARG A 10 -14.95 -0.97 -19.22
N THR A 11 -15.81 -1.55 -18.37
CA THR A 11 -16.32 -0.87 -17.16
C THR A 11 -15.26 -0.72 -16.10
N TRP A 12 -14.43 -1.73 -15.86
CA TRP A 12 -13.32 -1.69 -14.90
C TRP A 12 -12.25 -0.71 -15.35
N ASP A 13 -11.90 -0.71 -16.64
CA ASP A 13 -10.94 0.23 -17.21
C ASP A 13 -11.43 1.67 -17.06
N ARG A 14 -12.75 1.91 -17.17
CA ARG A 14 -13.34 3.21 -16.88
C ARG A 14 -13.30 3.54 -15.38
N TYR A 15 -13.69 2.61 -14.50
CA TYR A 15 -13.67 2.81 -13.05
C TYR A 15 -12.26 3.08 -12.51
N LEU A 16 -11.26 2.35 -12.99
CA LEU A 16 -9.84 2.52 -12.64
C LEU A 16 -9.26 3.84 -13.17
N ARG A 17 -9.81 4.38 -14.27
CA ARG A 17 -9.44 5.70 -14.80
C ARG A 17 -10.11 6.85 -14.05
N THR A 18 -11.28 6.64 -13.46
CA THR A 18 -12.04 7.67 -12.72
C THR A 18 -11.87 7.62 -11.21
N SER A 19 -11.32 6.53 -10.67
CA SER A 19 -11.16 6.30 -9.23
C SER A 19 -9.77 5.70 -8.99
N GLY A 20 -9.05 6.20 -7.99
CA GLY A 20 -7.75 5.64 -7.62
C GLY A 20 -7.86 4.16 -7.24
N LEU A 21 -6.89 3.35 -7.66
CA LEU A 21 -6.84 1.93 -7.31
C LEU A 21 -6.14 1.73 -5.96
N LEU A 22 -6.85 1.18 -4.98
CA LEU A 22 -6.24 0.71 -3.74
C LEU A 22 -5.73 -0.73 -3.94
N VAL A 23 -4.43 -0.92 -3.75
CA VAL A 23 -3.77 -2.23 -3.84
C VAL A 23 -3.31 -2.66 -2.44
N VAL A 24 -3.64 -3.89 -2.05
CA VAL A 24 -3.22 -4.49 -0.78
C VAL A 24 -2.18 -5.58 -1.04
N LEU A 25 -0.96 -5.37 -0.53
CA LEU A 25 0.11 -6.36 -0.57
C LEU A 25 0.29 -6.99 0.82
N SER A 26 0.10 -8.31 0.94
CA SER A 26 0.13 -9.03 2.23
C SER A 26 1.09 -10.22 2.22
N GLY A 27 1.55 -10.63 3.40
CA GLY A 27 2.42 -11.80 3.63
C GLY A 27 3.10 -11.77 5.01
N PRO A 28 3.90 -12.79 5.37
CA PRO A 28 4.63 -12.80 6.65
C PRO A 28 5.68 -11.68 6.79
N SER A 29 6.09 -11.36 8.03
CA SER A 29 7.23 -10.44 8.25
C SER A 29 8.51 -11.01 7.63
N GLY A 30 9.30 -10.18 6.93
CA GLY A 30 10.56 -10.60 6.32
C GLY A 30 10.44 -11.19 4.89
N VAL A 31 9.23 -11.38 4.36
CA VAL A 31 9.02 -11.93 2.99
C VAL A 31 9.44 -10.98 1.86
N GLY A 32 9.83 -9.73 2.16
CA GLY A 32 10.27 -8.76 1.15
C GLY A 32 9.19 -7.81 0.59
N LYS A 33 8.07 -7.61 1.29
CA LYS A 33 7.02 -6.66 0.87
C LYS A 33 7.54 -5.24 0.63
N ASP A 34 8.37 -4.74 1.55
CA ASP A 34 8.93 -3.40 1.42
C ASP A 34 9.81 -3.26 0.18
N ALA A 35 10.60 -4.30 -0.16
CA ALA A 35 11.42 -4.31 -1.36
C ALA A 35 10.57 -4.20 -2.64
N ILE A 36 9.43 -4.92 -2.69
CA ILE A 36 8.48 -4.83 -3.81
C ILE A 36 7.90 -3.42 -3.92
N LEU A 37 7.48 -2.83 -2.79
CA LEU A 37 6.93 -1.47 -2.77
C LEU A 37 7.95 -0.43 -3.26
N THR A 38 9.21 -0.54 -2.82
CA THR A 38 10.29 0.36 -3.25
C THR A 38 10.55 0.27 -4.75
N GLU A 39 10.55 -0.92 -5.34
CA GLU A 39 10.70 -1.04 -6.80
C GLU A 39 9.46 -0.53 -7.55
N LEU A 40 8.26 -0.78 -7.03
CA LEU A 40 7.01 -0.26 -7.62
C LEU A 40 7.00 1.27 -7.68
N GLU A 41 7.45 1.96 -6.63
CA GLU A 41 7.55 3.43 -6.61
C GLU A 41 8.52 3.96 -7.66
N LYS A 42 9.60 3.24 -7.97
CA LYS A 42 10.57 3.62 -9.02
C LYS A 42 10.00 3.45 -10.42
N ILE A 43 9.31 2.34 -10.68
CA ILE A 43 8.86 1.97 -12.04
C ILE A 43 7.45 2.49 -12.36
N CYS A 44 6.67 2.92 -11.36
CA CYS A 44 5.30 3.37 -11.54
C CYS A 44 5.08 4.75 -10.86
N PRO A 45 5.29 5.87 -11.59
CA PRO A 45 5.19 7.23 -11.03
C PRO A 45 3.83 7.60 -10.44
N GLY A 46 2.76 6.87 -10.79
CA GLY A 46 1.41 7.08 -10.25
C GLY A 46 1.14 6.32 -8.94
N VAL A 47 2.05 5.46 -8.49
CA VAL A 47 1.90 4.69 -7.25
C VAL A 47 2.36 5.53 -6.07
N ARG A 48 1.56 5.49 -5.00
CA ARG A 48 1.86 6.12 -3.73
C ARG A 48 1.68 5.07 -2.64
N ARG A 49 2.74 4.80 -1.87
CA ARG A 49 2.63 3.99 -0.66
C ARG A 49 1.84 4.75 0.41
N CYS A 50 0.94 4.05 1.09
CA CYS A 50 0.31 4.55 2.30
C CYS A 50 1.25 4.35 3.49
N VAL A 51 1.71 5.45 4.11
CA VAL A 51 2.45 5.39 5.37
C VAL A 51 1.44 5.07 6.48
N THR A 52 1.64 3.95 7.17
CA THR A 52 0.73 3.47 8.21
C THR A 52 1.35 3.64 9.59
N THR A 53 0.53 3.57 10.64
CA THR A 53 0.97 3.77 12.02
C THR A 53 1.28 2.43 12.69
N THR A 54 2.34 2.38 13.50
CA THR A 54 2.70 1.18 14.27
C THR A 54 3.21 1.54 15.66
N THR A 55 3.05 0.62 16.61
CA THR A 55 3.51 0.76 18.00
C THR A 55 4.81 0.02 18.29
N ARG A 56 5.33 -0.76 17.33
CA ARG A 56 6.65 -1.39 17.47
C ARG A 56 7.74 -0.35 17.33
N LEU A 57 8.93 -0.65 17.82
CA LEU A 57 10.11 0.16 17.56
C LEU A 57 10.58 0.02 16.09
N PRO A 58 11.19 1.07 15.52
CA PRO A 58 11.83 0.99 14.21
C PRO A 58 12.99 0.00 14.22
N ARG A 59 13.15 -0.74 13.12
CA ARG A 59 14.32 -1.59 12.84
C ARG A 59 15.45 -0.72 12.27
N SER A 60 16.68 -1.24 12.27
CA SER A 60 17.81 -0.56 11.63
C SER A 60 17.51 -0.20 10.18
N GLY A 61 17.71 1.07 9.82
CA GLY A 61 17.43 1.61 8.49
C GLY A 61 15.99 2.10 8.25
N GLU A 62 15.06 1.84 9.17
CA GLU A 62 13.71 2.40 9.07
C GLU A 62 13.68 3.87 9.53
N ILE A 63 12.86 4.65 8.83
CA ILE A 63 12.72 6.10 9.02
C ILE A 63 11.25 6.41 9.33
N ASP A 64 11.02 7.16 10.40
CA ASP A 64 9.70 7.65 10.82
C ASP A 64 9.08 8.59 9.77
N GLY A 65 7.78 8.45 9.55
CA GLY A 65 7.06 9.18 8.51
C GLY A 65 7.31 8.71 7.07
N VAL A 66 8.27 7.79 6.86
CA VAL A 66 8.56 7.19 5.54
C VAL A 66 8.09 5.75 5.48
N HIS A 67 8.52 4.93 6.44
CA HIS A 67 8.17 3.51 6.46
C HIS A 67 6.88 3.26 7.24
N TYR A 68 6.81 3.87 8.42
CA TYR A 68 5.66 3.91 9.32
C TYR A 68 5.69 5.23 10.09
N ASN A 69 4.54 5.62 10.65
CA ASN A 69 4.50 6.52 11.81
C ASN A 69 4.71 5.66 13.06
N PHE A 70 5.87 5.79 13.69
CA PHE A 70 6.22 5.05 14.91
C PHE A 70 5.72 5.84 16.11
N VAL A 71 4.66 5.34 16.75
CA VAL A 71 4.01 6.03 17.87
C VAL A 71 4.01 5.15 19.11
N SER A 72 3.83 5.77 20.28
CA SER A 72 3.61 4.99 21.50
C SER A 72 2.27 4.26 21.46
N VAL A 73 2.13 3.18 22.25
CA VAL A 73 0.85 2.48 22.44
C VAL A 73 -0.23 3.44 22.95
N ALA A 74 0.12 4.37 23.85
CA ALA A 74 -0.81 5.37 24.35
C ALA A 74 -1.29 6.30 23.23
N THR A 75 -0.38 6.82 22.41
CA THR A 75 -0.70 7.67 21.26
C THR A 75 -1.61 6.95 20.26
N PHE A 76 -1.30 5.70 19.93
CA PHE A 76 -2.13 4.90 19.02
C PHE A 76 -3.57 4.77 19.52
N ARG A 77 -3.75 4.51 20.82
CA ARG A 77 -5.09 4.38 21.44
C ARG A 77 -5.91 5.67 21.41
N HIS A 78 -5.29 6.84 21.28
CA HIS A 78 -6.01 8.11 21.15
C HIS A 78 -6.43 8.43 19.71
N GLN A 79 -5.92 7.70 18.72
CA GLN A 79 -6.22 7.91 17.29
C GLN A 79 -7.35 7.02 16.77
N VAL A 80 -7.76 6.01 17.55
CA VAL A 80 -8.83 5.05 17.24
C VAL A 80 -10.06 5.41 18.05
#